data_AF-A0A059D301-F1
#
_entry.id   AF-A0A059D301-F1
#
_cell.length_a   1.000
_cell.length_b   1.000
_cell.length_c   1.000
_cell.angle_alpha   90.00
_cell.angle_beta   90.00
_cell.angle_gamma   90.00
#
_symmetry.space_group_name_H-M   'P 1'
#
loop_
_entity.id
_entity.type
_entity.pdbx_description
1 polymer ?
#
loop_
_entity_poly.entity_id
_entity_poly.type
_entity_poly.pdbx_seq_one_letter_code
_entity_poly.pdbx_strand_id
1 'polypeptide(L)'
;VAQYASDGGNGKAASGDVDQCLRALEDLDSLLLRASRKEPDASVKAMKAKIGIAVDALDSLLQTVPQDVLDKGKAAADAYRIPRDMEPEIVDPEIKQLESIL
;
A
#
# COMPACT_ATOMS: atom_id res chain seq x y z
N VAL A 1 -1.12 -4.68 -16.87
CA VAL A 1 -2.13 -3.61 -16.70
C VAL A 1 -3.48 -4.21 -17.06
N ALA A 2 -4.47 -4.07 -16.17
CA ALA A 2 -5.69 -4.89 -16.17
C ALA A 2 -6.39 -4.87 -17.54
N GLN A 3 -6.82 -6.05 -18.02
CA GLN A 3 -7.63 -6.20 -19.23
C GLN A 3 -8.77 -5.17 -19.26
N TYR A 4 -9.39 -4.93 -18.10
CA TYR A 4 -10.42 -3.91 -17.88
C TYR A 4 -10.01 -2.48 -18.27
N ALA A 5 -8.78 -2.05 -17.94
CA ALA A 5 -8.30 -0.73 -18.31
C ALA A 5 -8.05 -0.61 -19.82
N SER A 6 -7.57 -1.68 -20.46
CA SER A 6 -7.40 -1.72 -21.92
C SER A 6 -8.75 -1.72 -22.64
N ASP A 7 -9.71 -2.53 -22.17
CA ASP A 7 -11.05 -2.63 -22.73
C ASP A 7 -11.83 -1.31 -22.57
N GLY A 8 -11.57 -0.55 -21.50
CA GLY A 8 -12.15 0.77 -21.25
C GLY A 8 -11.39 1.96 -21.88
N GLY A 9 -10.34 1.72 -22.68
CA GLY A 9 -9.54 2.78 -23.32
C GLY A 9 -8.59 3.54 -22.39
N ASN A 10 -8.49 3.13 -21.12
CA ASN A 10 -7.68 3.75 -20.08
C ASN A 10 -6.33 3.06 -19.86
N GLY A 11 -5.92 2.14 -20.75
CA GLY A 11 -4.73 1.31 -20.58
C GLY A 11 -3.42 2.10 -20.36
N LYS A 12 -3.27 3.26 -21.02
CA LYS A 12 -2.09 4.13 -20.83
C LYS A 12 -2.10 4.84 -19.46
N ALA A 13 -3.26 5.33 -19.03
CA ALA A 13 -3.42 5.96 -17.72
C ALA A 13 -3.15 4.94 -16.61
N ALA A 14 -3.76 3.76 -16.69
CA ALA A 14 -3.57 2.67 -15.75
C ALA A 14 -2.10 2.19 -15.68
N SER A 15 -1.37 2.18 -16.80
CA SER A 15 0.07 1.89 -16.77
C SER A 15 0.84 2.98 -16.03
N GLY A 16 0.48 4.25 -16.23
CA GLY A 16 1.09 5.37 -15.52
C GLY A 16 0.83 5.33 -14.02
N ASP A 17 -0.39 4.96 -13.62
CA ASP A 17 -0.75 4.78 -12.21
C ASP A 17 0.06 3.64 -11.55
N VAL A 18 0.25 2.52 -12.27
CA VAL A 18 1.12 1.43 -11.80
C VAL A 18 2.57 1.92 -11.62
N ASP A 19 3.13 2.62 -12.61
CA ASP A 19 4.50 3.13 -12.55
C ASP A 19 4.67 4.12 -11.39
N GLN A 20 3.68 4.98 -11.17
CA GLN A 20 3.67 5.95 -10.07
C GLN A 20 3.60 5.26 -8.70
N CYS A 21 2.76 4.23 -8.56
CA CYS A 21 2.66 3.45 -7.35
C CYS A 21 3.99 2.76 -7.02
N LEU A 22 4.59 2.05 -7.99
CA LEU A 22 5.86 1.35 -7.80
C LEU A 22 6.98 2.31 -7.42
N ARG A 23 7.11 3.44 -8.14
CA ARG A 23 8.12 4.46 -7.82
C ARG A 23 7.94 5.04 -6.42
N ALA A 24 6.70 5.28 -6.00
CA ALA A 24 6.44 5.79 -4.65
C ALA A 24 6.83 4.77 -3.57
N LEU A 25 6.64 3.47 -3.82
CA LEU A 25 7.07 2.40 -2.92
C LEU A 25 8.59 2.25 -2.86
N GLU A 26 9.30 2.35 -4.00
CA GLU A 26 10.77 2.36 -4.05
C GLU A 26 11.37 3.56 -3.30
N ASP A 27 10.77 4.74 -3.48
CA ASP A 27 11.14 5.95 -2.74
C ASP A 27 10.89 5.80 -1.23
N LEU A 28 9.79 5.15 -0.85
CA LEU A 28 9.46 4.86 0.55
C LEU A 28 10.48 3.90 1.17
N ASP A 29 10.83 2.81 0.49
CA ASP A 29 11.85 1.86 0.95
C ASP A 29 13.20 2.54 1.14
N SER A 30 13.59 3.39 0.19
CA SER A 30 14.80 4.21 0.29
C SER A 30 14.77 5.12 1.53
N LEU A 31 13.63 5.75 1.82
CA LEU A 31 13.46 6.57 3.03
C LEU A 31 13.54 5.74 4.32
N LEU A 32 12.95 4.54 4.34
CA LEU A 32 13.01 3.63 5.49
C LEU A 32 14.44 3.17 5.75
N LEU A 33 15.20 2.84 4.71
CA LEU A 33 16.61 2.48 4.82
C LEU A 33 17.45 3.63 5.40
N ARG A 34 17.24 4.86 4.92
CA ARG A 34 17.93 6.06 5.45
C ARG A 34 17.53 6.37 6.89
N ALA A 35 16.26 6.21 7.23
CA ALA A 35 15.78 6.38 8.60
C ALA A 35 16.40 5.37 9.56
N SER A 36 16.56 4.11 9.13
CA SER A 36 17.27 3.07 9.90
C SER A 36 18.73 3.49 10.19
N ARG A 37 19.35 4.24 9.29
CA ARG A 37 20.70 4.81 9.44
C ARG A 37 20.75 6.14 10.20
N LYS A 38 19.61 6.62 10.72
CA LYS A 38 19.45 7.90 11.42
C LYS A 38 19.86 9.11 10.56
N GLU A 39 19.67 9.02 9.25
CA GLU A 39 19.91 10.13 8.34
C GLU A 39 18.83 11.23 8.53
N PRO A 40 19.21 12.51 8.62
CA PRO A 40 18.30 13.59 9.02
C PRO A 40 17.29 13.99 7.93
N ASP A 41 17.50 13.59 6.68
CA ASP A 41 16.60 13.83 5.54
C ASP A 41 15.43 12.83 5.48
N ALA A 42 15.53 11.69 6.19
CA ALA A 42 14.52 10.65 6.24
C ALA A 42 13.41 10.96 7.25
N SER A 43 12.54 11.93 6.90
CA SER A 43 11.44 12.35 7.78
C SER A 43 10.19 11.48 7.64
N VAL A 44 9.45 11.31 8.75
CA VAL A 44 8.11 10.69 8.76
C VAL A 44 7.15 11.42 7.82
N LYS A 45 7.31 12.74 7.66
CA LYS A 45 6.52 13.54 6.71
C LYS A 45 6.76 13.09 5.26
N ALA A 46 8.02 12.86 4.88
CA ALA A 46 8.36 12.37 3.54
C ALA A 46 7.79 10.97 3.31
N MET A 47 7.90 10.07 4.29
CA MET A 47 7.33 8.71 4.20
C MET A 47 5.81 8.74 4.00
N LYS A 48 5.09 9.53 4.81
CA LYS A 48 3.63 9.71 4.66
C LYS A 48 3.26 10.27 3.29
N ALA A 49 4.05 11.18 2.73
CA ALA A 49 3.81 11.69 1.39
C ALA A 49 3.96 10.59 0.32
N LYS A 50 4.97 9.72 0.43
CA LYS A 50 5.14 8.58 -0.49
C LYS A 50 4.01 7.57 -0.38
N ILE A 51 3.56 7.27 0.84
CA ILE A 51 2.38 6.43 1.06
C ILE A 51 1.13 7.04 0.40
N GLY A 52 0.91 8.34 0.58
CA GLY A 52 -0.21 9.05 -0.06
C GLY A 52 -0.19 8.90 -1.58
N ILE A 53 0.96 9.14 -2.21
CA ILE A 53 1.13 8.99 -3.67
C ILE A 53 0.83 7.57 -4.13
N ALA A 54 1.29 6.55 -3.39
CA ALA A 54 1.03 5.15 -3.73
C ALA A 54 -0.47 4.82 -3.60
N VAL A 55 -1.13 5.29 -2.54
CA VAL A 55 -2.57 5.09 -2.31
C VAL A 55 -3.40 5.79 -3.39
N ASP A 56 -3.08 7.03 -3.74
CA ASP A 56 -3.80 7.79 -4.78
C ASP A 56 -3.68 7.10 -6.15
N ALA A 57 -2.50 6.55 -6.45
CA ALA A 57 -2.28 5.79 -7.68
C ALA A 57 -3.05 4.45 -7.68
N LEU A 58 -3.11 3.75 -6.54
CA LEU A 58 -3.94 2.56 -6.37
C LEU A 58 -5.43 2.86 -6.55
N ASP A 59 -5.92 3.96 -5.96
CA ASP A 59 -7.31 4.39 -6.09
C ASP A 59 -7.67 4.71 -7.54
N SER A 60 -6.79 5.44 -8.24
CA SER A 60 -6.94 5.74 -9.66
C SER A 60 -6.97 4.46 -10.52
N LEU A 61 -6.14 3.47 -10.19
CA LEU A 61 -6.16 2.18 -10.87
C LEU A 61 -7.45 1.39 -10.61
N LEU A 62 -7.99 1.42 -9.38
CA LEU A 62 -9.24 0.76 -9.03
C LEU A 62 -10.46 1.34 -9.78
N GLN A 63 -10.42 2.63 -10.15
CA GLN A 63 -11.46 3.23 -11.00
C GLN A 63 -11.54 2.62 -12.41
N THR A 64 -10.51 1.88 -12.84
CA THR A 64 -10.53 1.15 -14.13
C THR A 64 -11.22 -0.21 -14.05
N VAL A 65 -11.56 -0.67 -12.85
CA VAL A 65 -12.21 -1.96 -12.61
C VAL A 65 -13.73 -1.80 -12.72
N PRO A 66 -14.45 -2.71 -13.41
CA PRO A 66 -15.90 -2.71 -13.43
C PRO A 66 -16.49 -2.79 -12.01
N GLN A 67 -17.56 -2.03 -11.77
CA GLN A 67 -18.13 -1.88 -10.43
C GLN A 67 -18.50 -3.23 -9.78
N ASP A 68 -19.06 -4.17 -10.55
CA ASP A 68 -19.47 -5.49 -10.06
C ASP A 68 -18.29 -6.37 -9.62
N VAL A 69 -17.11 -6.17 -10.23
CA VAL A 69 -15.86 -6.82 -9.85
C VAL A 69 -15.25 -6.12 -8.63
N LEU A 70 -15.26 -4.78 -8.63
CA LEU A 70 -14.76 -3.96 -7.53
C LEU A 70 -15.52 -4.24 -6.23
N ASP A 71 -16.85 -4.36 -6.30
CA ASP A 71 -17.70 -4.64 -5.13
C ASP A 71 -17.40 -6.00 -4.50
N LYS A 72 -17.16 -7.03 -5.34
CA LYS A 72 -16.74 -8.37 -4.86
C LYS A 72 -15.37 -8.31 -4.20
N GLY A 73 -14.42 -7.59 -4.81
CA GLY A 73 -13.08 -7.39 -4.26
C GLY A 73 -13.13 -6.66 -2.92
N LYS A 74 -13.96 -5.62 -2.81
CA LYS A 74 -14.18 -4.88 -1.57
C LYS A 74 -14.75 -5.77 -0.47
N ALA A 75 -15.76 -6.59 -0.76
CA ALA A 75 -16.31 -7.53 0.22
C ALA A 75 -15.25 -8.52 0.74
N ALA A 76 -14.34 -8.98 -0.13
CA ALA A 76 -13.23 -9.83 0.27
C ALA A 76 -12.20 -9.07 1.12
N ALA A 77 -11.84 -7.84 0.75
CA ALA A 77 -10.90 -7.01 1.51
C ALA A 77 -11.44 -6.61 2.88
N ASP A 78 -12.73 -6.27 2.97
CA ASP A 78 -13.40 -5.91 4.22
C ASP A 78 -13.42 -7.09 5.21
N ALA A 79 -13.44 -8.35 4.72
CA ALA A 79 -13.34 -9.53 5.58
C ALA A 79 -11.98 -9.64 6.29
N TYR A 80 -10.90 -9.08 5.73
CA TYR A 80 -9.58 -9.01 6.36
C TYR A 80 -9.40 -7.76 7.24
N ARG A 81 -10.36 -6.84 7.22
CA ARG A 81 -10.33 -5.63 8.04
C ARG A 81 -10.77 -5.98 9.45
N ILE A 82 -9.88 -6.66 10.19
CA ILE A 82 -10.08 -6.97 11.61
C ILE A 82 -10.28 -5.64 12.35
N PRO A 83 -11.42 -5.40 13.01
CA PRO A 83 -11.57 -4.28 13.92
C PRO A 83 -10.49 -4.41 15.00
N ARG A 84 -9.81 -3.31 15.33
CA ARG A 84 -8.73 -3.28 16.34
C ARG A 84 -9.16 -3.83 17.71
N ASP A 85 -10.47 -3.96 17.95
CA ASP A 85 -11.09 -4.50 19.16
C ASP A 85 -11.30 -6.04 19.12
N MET A 86 -10.89 -6.72 18.04
CA MET A 86 -11.02 -8.18 17.85
C MET A 86 -9.72 -8.85 17.38
N GLU A 87 -8.55 -8.37 17.80
CA GLU A 87 -7.37 -9.23 17.79
C GLU A 87 -7.53 -10.28 18.91
N PRO A 88 -7.65 -11.59 18.62
CA PRO A 88 -7.09 -12.54 19.58
C PRO A 88 -5.60 -12.19 19.68
N GLU A 89 -5.10 -11.96 20.89
CA GLU A 89 -3.67 -11.90 21.19
C GLU A 89 -3.02 -13.22 20.74
N ILE A 90 -2.74 -13.38 19.45
CA ILE A 90 -1.78 -14.34 18.94
C ILE A 90 -0.46 -13.60 18.97
N VAL A 91 0.02 -13.35 20.19
CA VAL A 91 1.35 -12.83 20.42
C VAL A 91 2.30 -13.97 20.19
N ASP A 92 2.83 -14.05 18.97
CA ASP A 92 3.91 -14.98 18.65
C ASP A 92 5.06 -14.76 19.65
N PRO A 93 5.46 -15.78 20.42
CA PRO A 93 6.54 -15.67 21.41
C PRO A 93 7.85 -15.15 20.82
N GLU A 94 8.11 -15.38 19.52
CA GLU A 94 9.30 -14.90 18.83
C GLU A 94 9.26 -13.37 18.61
N ILE A 95 8.08 -12.79 18.35
CA ILE A 95 7.93 -11.34 18.18
C ILE A 95 8.19 -10.61 19.51
N LYS A 96 7.71 -11.16 20.64
CA LYS A 96 8.02 -10.63 21.97
C LYS A 96 9.51 -10.65 22.31
N GLN A 97 10.25 -11.65 21.82
CA GLN A 97 11.71 -11.70 22.02
C GLN A 97 12.42 -10.61 21.21
N LEU A 98 11.96 -10.31 19.99
CA LEU A 98 12.53 -9.26 19.15
C LEU A 98 12.33 -7.86 19.75
N GLU A 99 11.19 -7.60 20.37
CA GLU A 99 10.92 -6.34 21.09
C GLU A 99 11.86 -6.11 22.28
N SER A 100 12.37 -7.19 22.91
CA SER A 100 13.28 -7.11 24.06
C SER A 100 14.75 -6.78 23.70
N ILE A 101 15.09 -6.78 22.40
CA ILE A 101 16.44 -6.55 21.88
C ILE A 101 16.63 -5.09 21.40
N LEU A 102 15.53 -4.33 21.27
CA LEU A 102 15.53 -2.90 20.93
C LEU A 102 15.56 -2.03 22.19
#